data_AF-A0A8S1DWX7-F1
#
_entry.id   AF-A0A8S1DWX7-F1
#
_cell.length_a   1.000
_cell.length_b   1.000
_cell.length_c   1.000
_cell.angle_alpha   90.00
_cell.angle_beta   90.00
_cell.angle_gamma   90.00
#
_symmetry.space_group_name_H-M   'P 1'
#
loop_
_entity.id
_entity.type
_entity.pdbx_description
1 polymer ?
#
loop_
_entity_poly.entity_id
_entity_poly.type
_entity_poly.pdbx_seq_one_letter_code
_entity_poly.pdbx_strand_id
1 'polypeptide(L)'
;MVLTRVRDRAAPGGLGRDEAGRQACATANGNAAVRDVRAAARQRQCTAMPSNLHPQHLNNPALAPLLPGGLSRGLAKGAGLPRRYSACLVLMAVSVTIFLLHTVLLSDARNFGQVPLLGRTIQSWSEDVDEEALSAEQAESLANQRRLLADEMLGYAYGRHGDNVSSLADLVPEQGGTPRRSVVLTTWRSGSTFVGDVLNSHPASWYHYEPLLDLDIVQVRGPPLADRAQFTLKQLLNCNYTGLDHYLEYGKKHVFLFTHNRRLWLQCEAHPNLCWRPEFLSAMCKLFPVQNMKVVRLRVSLAEKLLKDKSLPNVRILLLVRDPRGTMQSRRHRDWCPGNPDCDDPALLCADLANDYYAAVKLSRKYPDR
;
A
#
# COMPACT_ATOMS: atom_id res chain seq x y z
N MET A 1 -10.37 -1.77 24.53
CA MET A 1 -9.68 -3.07 24.50
C MET A 1 -8.27 -2.85 25.04
N VAL A 2 -8.03 -3.20 26.30
CA VAL A 2 -6.75 -2.93 26.99
C VAL A 2 -5.84 -4.14 26.73
N LEU A 3 -4.75 -3.93 25.98
CA LEU A 3 -3.70 -4.94 25.82
C LEU A 3 -2.71 -4.78 26.97
N THR A 4 -2.86 -5.60 28.01
CA THR A 4 -1.88 -5.73 29.09
C THR A 4 -0.75 -6.67 28.69
N ARG A 5 0.48 -6.18 28.87
CA ARG A 5 1.75 -6.92 28.81
C ARG A 5 1.69 -8.10 29.80
N VAL A 6 1.79 -9.34 29.34
CA VAL A 6 2.02 -10.49 30.22
C VAL A 6 3.49 -10.44 30.65
N ARG A 7 3.72 -10.08 31.91
CA ARG A 7 4.99 -10.30 32.62
C ARG A 7 4.81 -11.53 33.47
N ASP A 8 5.59 -12.57 33.20
CA ASP A 8 5.70 -13.72 34.09
C ASP A 8 6.28 -13.27 35.43
N ARG A 9 5.46 -13.32 36.48
CA ARG A 9 5.89 -13.26 37.87
C ARG A 9 5.75 -14.66 38.46
N ALA A 10 6.89 -15.28 38.74
CA ALA A 10 6.97 -16.38 39.66
C ALA A 10 6.55 -15.90 41.07
N ALA A 11 5.71 -16.68 41.74
CA ALA A 11 5.39 -16.53 43.15
C ALA A 11 5.76 -17.83 43.90
N PRO A 12 6.28 -17.75 45.14
CA PRO A 12 6.73 -18.90 45.90
C PRO A 12 5.64 -19.49 46.82
N GLY A 13 5.68 -20.82 46.97
CA GLY A 13 5.50 -21.52 48.26
C GLY A 13 4.09 -21.78 48.79
N GLY A 14 3.77 -23.05 49.02
CA GLY A 14 2.93 -23.46 50.15
C GLY A 14 2.03 -24.70 49.97
N LEU A 15 2.54 -25.87 50.38
CA LEU A 15 1.85 -27.00 51.06
C LEU A 15 0.66 -27.67 50.33
N GLY A 16 0.57 -28.98 50.09
CA GLY A 16 1.28 -30.17 50.54
C GLY A 16 0.37 -31.39 50.32
N ARG A 17 0.94 -32.61 50.32
CA ARG A 17 0.32 -33.96 50.19
C ARG A 17 0.00 -34.42 48.75
N ASP A 18 0.40 -35.59 48.26
CA ASP A 18 1.10 -36.77 48.79
C ASP A 18 1.85 -37.49 47.65
N GLU A 19 2.96 -38.14 48.01
CA GLU A 19 3.50 -39.46 47.59
C GLU A 19 3.17 -40.00 46.16
N ALA A 20 4.06 -40.62 45.38
CA ALA A 20 5.37 -41.22 45.56
C ALA A 20 5.99 -41.47 44.16
N GLY A 21 7.33 -41.52 44.07
CA GLY A 21 8.02 -41.98 42.86
C GLY A 21 9.39 -41.37 42.62
N ARG A 22 10.33 -41.57 43.54
CA ARG A 22 11.78 -41.50 43.26
C ARG A 22 12.09 -42.49 42.12
N GLN A 23 12.97 -42.22 41.17
CA GLN A 23 14.45 -42.35 41.21
C GLN A 23 14.82 -42.51 39.71
N ALA A 24 15.93 -42.10 39.11
CA ALA A 24 17.09 -41.28 39.42
C ALA A 24 17.79 -41.00 38.07
N CYS A 25 18.45 -39.86 37.95
CA CYS A 25 19.50 -39.65 36.95
C CYS A 25 20.74 -40.48 37.31
N ALA A 26 21.33 -41.15 36.32
CA ALA A 26 22.74 -41.51 36.33
C ALA A 26 23.32 -41.41 34.91
N THR A 27 24.44 -40.72 34.86
CA THR A 27 25.36 -40.46 33.74
C THR A 27 26.10 -41.72 33.26
N ALA A 28 26.39 -41.83 31.97
CA ALA A 28 27.60 -42.49 31.46
C ALA A 28 27.93 -42.09 30.01
N ASN A 29 29.18 -41.69 29.81
CA ASN A 29 29.89 -41.49 28.54
C ASN A 29 30.21 -42.83 27.83
N GLY A 30 30.42 -42.78 26.51
CA GLY A 30 31.46 -43.61 25.86
C GLY A 30 31.05 -44.48 24.66
N ASN A 31 31.50 -44.05 23.47
CA ASN A 31 31.97 -44.79 22.30
C ASN A 31 31.26 -46.06 21.75
N ALA A 32 30.84 -45.92 20.48
CA ALA A 32 31.05 -46.81 19.33
C ALA A 32 30.76 -48.32 19.46
N ALA A 33 29.70 -48.78 18.80
CA ALA A 33 29.75 -49.97 17.94
C ALA A 33 28.52 -50.05 17.02
N VAL A 34 28.80 -50.34 15.76
CA VAL A 34 27.88 -50.69 14.68
C VAL A 34 27.07 -51.93 15.06
N ARG A 35 25.73 -51.88 14.93
CA ARG A 35 24.92 -53.02 14.48
C ARG A 35 23.50 -52.59 14.09
N ASP A 36 23.19 -52.96 12.85
CA ASP A 36 21.95 -52.79 12.12
C ASP A 36 20.91 -53.82 12.60
N VAL A 37 19.75 -53.36 13.11
CA VAL A 37 18.52 -54.16 13.19
C VAL A 37 17.31 -53.23 13.00
N ARG A 38 16.63 -53.43 11.87
CA ARG A 38 15.32 -52.89 11.50
C ARG A 38 14.25 -53.18 12.57
N ALA A 39 13.41 -52.19 12.91
CA ALA A 39 11.95 -52.35 12.98
C ALA A 39 11.18 -51.03 13.22
N ALA A 40 10.27 -50.75 12.28
CA ALA A 40 8.95 -50.12 12.45
C ALA A 40 8.84 -48.63 12.86
N ALA A 41 9.02 -47.74 11.88
CA ALA A 41 8.39 -46.42 11.87
C ALA A 41 6.88 -46.57 11.56
N ARG A 42 6.02 -46.08 12.45
CA ARG A 42 4.57 -45.91 12.21
C ARG A 42 4.34 -44.71 11.30
N GLN A 43 4.22 -44.97 10.01
CA GLN A 43 3.78 -43.99 9.01
C GLN A 43 2.26 -44.05 8.91
N ARG A 44 1.55 -43.00 9.34
CA ARG A 44 0.10 -42.86 9.11
C ARG A 44 -0.10 -42.51 7.63
N GLN A 45 -0.42 -43.51 6.82
CA GLN A 45 -0.99 -43.34 5.48
C GLN A 45 -2.46 -42.93 5.64
N CYS A 46 -2.83 -41.79 5.05
CA CYS A 46 -4.23 -41.49 4.74
C CYS A 46 -4.60 -42.28 3.47
N THR A 47 -5.35 -43.36 3.64
CA THR A 47 -5.95 -44.13 2.54
C THR A 47 -7.17 -43.39 1.99
N ALA A 48 -7.18 -43.17 0.68
CA ALA A 48 -8.38 -42.84 -0.07
C ALA A 48 -9.33 -44.06 -0.12
N MET A 49 -10.63 -43.82 -0.04
CA MET A 49 -11.68 -44.80 -0.33
C MET A 49 -12.48 -44.32 -1.55
N PRO A 50 -12.88 -45.22 -2.48
CA PRO A 50 -13.51 -44.87 -3.73
C PRO A 50 -15.03 -45.12 -3.78
N SER A 51 -15.62 -44.59 -4.86
CA SER A 51 -16.73 -45.10 -5.68
C SER A 51 -18.20 -44.84 -5.31
N ASN A 52 -18.86 -44.24 -6.33
CA ASN A 52 -20.11 -44.64 -6.97
C ASN A 52 -21.44 -44.07 -6.45
N LEU A 53 -22.10 -43.31 -7.34
CA LEU A 53 -23.46 -43.62 -7.82
C LEU A 53 -23.76 -42.90 -9.15
N HIS A 54 -24.12 -43.71 -10.14
CA HIS A 54 -24.82 -43.37 -11.39
C HIS A 54 -26.05 -44.28 -11.44
N PRO A 55 -27.19 -43.86 -12.04
CA PRO A 55 -27.61 -44.48 -13.31
C PRO A 55 -28.28 -43.46 -14.27
N GLN A 56 -27.84 -43.35 -15.53
CA GLN A 56 -28.31 -44.00 -16.77
C GLN A 56 -29.75 -43.70 -17.28
N HIS A 57 -29.78 -43.00 -18.43
CA HIS A 57 -30.53 -43.19 -19.69
C HIS A 57 -32.06 -43.33 -19.75
N LEU A 58 -32.67 -42.60 -20.72
CA LEU A 58 -33.52 -43.16 -21.80
C LEU A 58 -33.86 -42.13 -22.93
N ASN A 59 -33.36 -42.43 -24.14
CA ASN A 59 -33.91 -42.31 -25.51
C ASN A 59 -34.63 -41.06 -26.12
N ASN A 60 -34.12 -40.71 -27.32
CA ASN A 60 -34.66 -39.93 -28.47
C ASN A 60 -36.00 -40.51 -29.05
N PRO A 61 -36.76 -39.88 -30.01
CA PRO A 61 -36.29 -39.08 -31.17
C PRO A 61 -37.19 -37.90 -31.71
N ALA A 62 -36.70 -37.31 -32.81
CA ALA A 62 -37.17 -36.27 -33.74
C ALA A 62 -38.67 -36.02 -34.04
N LEU A 63 -39.01 -34.76 -34.39
CA LEU A 63 -39.81 -34.32 -35.58
C LEU A 63 -39.97 -32.78 -35.61
N ALA A 64 -39.89 -32.18 -36.80
CA ALA A 64 -40.16 -30.76 -37.13
C ALA A 64 -41.57 -30.60 -37.77
N PRO A 65 -41.93 -29.47 -38.42
CA PRO A 65 -42.21 -28.10 -37.94
C PRO A 65 -43.62 -27.60 -38.37
N LEU A 66 -44.20 -26.55 -37.75
CA LEU A 66 -45.34 -25.80 -38.34
C LEU A 66 -45.41 -24.32 -37.92
N LEU A 67 -45.51 -23.43 -38.91
CA LEU A 67 -46.03 -22.04 -38.86
C LEU A 67 -47.54 -22.03 -38.53
N PRO A 68 -48.15 -20.90 -38.11
CA PRO A 68 -48.74 -19.97 -39.09
C PRO A 68 -48.82 -18.49 -38.64
N GLY A 69 -49.17 -17.59 -39.56
CA GLY A 69 -49.91 -16.37 -39.22
C GLY A 69 -49.57 -15.10 -40.00
N GLY A 70 -50.17 -14.93 -41.18
CA GLY A 70 -50.33 -13.64 -41.83
C GLY A 70 -51.81 -13.36 -42.12
N LEU A 71 -52.29 -12.14 -41.87
CA LEU A 71 -53.50 -11.50 -42.44
C LEU A 71 -53.66 -10.10 -41.80
N SER A 72 -54.33 -9.10 -42.38
CA SER A 72 -54.24 -8.39 -43.67
C SER A 72 -55.10 -7.11 -43.53
N ARG A 73 -54.92 -6.14 -44.44
CA ARG A 73 -55.76 -4.94 -44.75
C ARG A 73 -55.76 -3.77 -43.73
N GLY A 74 -55.79 -2.48 -44.10
CA GLY A 74 -55.79 -1.78 -45.39
C GLY A 74 -55.99 -0.25 -45.20
N LEU A 75 -55.39 0.54 -46.11
CA LEU A 75 -55.62 1.94 -46.53
C LEU A 75 -56.07 3.06 -45.55
N ALA A 76 -55.31 4.17 -45.52
CA ALA A 76 -55.83 5.54 -45.54
C ALA A 76 -54.80 6.57 -46.07
N LYS A 77 -55.29 7.65 -46.68
CA LYS A 77 -54.60 8.70 -47.47
C LYS A 77 -53.93 9.81 -46.64
N GLY A 78 -52.85 10.39 -47.20
CA GLY A 78 -52.53 11.83 -47.16
C GLY A 78 -51.62 12.35 -46.04
N ALA A 79 -50.48 12.96 -46.42
CA ALA A 79 -49.94 14.24 -45.92
C ALA A 79 -48.41 14.39 -46.10
N GLY A 80 -47.98 15.54 -46.61
CA GLY A 80 -46.85 16.30 -46.05
C GLY A 80 -45.41 15.90 -46.38
N LEU A 81 -44.72 16.76 -47.15
CA LEU A 81 -43.28 16.79 -47.36
C LEU A 81 -42.53 17.07 -46.02
N PRO A 82 -41.54 16.26 -45.56
CA PRO A 82 -40.91 16.50 -44.28
C PRO A 82 -39.68 17.41 -44.38
N ARG A 83 -39.85 18.57 -43.75
CA ARG A 83 -38.95 19.66 -43.40
C ARG A 83 -37.79 19.23 -42.49
N ARG A 84 -36.89 18.34 -42.96
CA ARG A 84 -35.73 17.86 -42.16
C ARG A 84 -34.33 18.10 -42.76
N TYR A 85 -34.22 18.54 -44.02
CA TYR A 85 -32.92 18.84 -44.65
C TYR A 85 -32.44 20.29 -44.49
N SER A 86 -33.23 21.17 -43.87
CA SER A 86 -32.89 22.60 -43.77
C SER A 86 -32.14 22.98 -42.47
N ALA A 87 -32.39 22.29 -41.36
CA ALA A 87 -31.73 22.62 -40.08
C ALA A 87 -30.24 22.23 -40.03
N CYS A 88 -29.85 21.15 -40.73
CA CYS A 88 -28.47 20.66 -40.75
C CYS A 88 -27.53 21.60 -41.53
N LEU A 89 -28.01 22.20 -42.62
CA LEU A 89 -27.26 23.18 -43.41
C LEU A 89 -27.05 24.51 -42.66
N VAL A 90 -28.05 24.95 -41.88
CA VAL A 90 -27.95 26.17 -41.07
C VAL A 90 -26.96 25.97 -39.91
N LEU A 91 -26.96 24.81 -39.25
CA LEU A 91 -26.01 24.51 -38.16
C LEU A 91 -24.56 24.40 -38.65
N MET A 92 -24.33 23.84 -39.83
CA MET A 92 -22.99 23.79 -40.44
C MET A 92 -22.49 25.20 -40.79
N ALA A 93 -23.36 26.06 -41.33
CA ALA A 93 -23.01 27.45 -41.65
C ALA A 93 -22.66 28.28 -40.40
N VAL A 94 -23.41 28.13 -39.30
CA VAL A 94 -23.15 28.83 -38.03
C VAL A 94 -21.84 28.36 -37.38
N SER A 95 -21.50 27.08 -37.51
CA SER A 95 -20.26 26.55 -36.94
C SER A 95 -19.01 27.07 -37.67
N VAL A 96 -19.09 27.23 -39.00
CA VAL A 96 -17.98 27.77 -39.81
C VAL A 96 -17.78 29.27 -39.58
N THR A 97 -18.85 30.05 -39.37
CA THR A 97 -18.73 31.48 -39.08
C THR A 97 -18.15 31.75 -37.69
N ILE A 98 -18.50 30.95 -36.68
CA ILE A 98 -17.89 31.04 -35.33
C ILE A 98 -16.40 30.70 -35.39
N PHE A 99 -16.02 29.65 -36.14
CA PHE A 99 -14.61 29.28 -36.28
C PHE A 99 -13.79 30.38 -36.98
N LEU A 100 -14.33 30.98 -38.04
CA LEU A 100 -13.70 32.10 -38.74
C LEU A 100 -13.58 33.35 -37.85
N LEU A 101 -14.60 33.69 -37.07
CA LEU A 101 -14.52 34.80 -36.10
C LEU A 101 -13.46 34.57 -35.02
N HIS A 102 -13.31 33.34 -34.52
CA HIS A 102 -12.28 33.04 -33.53
C HIS A 102 -10.87 33.14 -34.11
N THR A 103 -10.66 32.70 -35.36
CA THR A 103 -9.34 32.83 -36.01
C THR A 103 -8.95 34.27 -36.32
N VAL A 104 -9.91 35.14 -36.64
CA VAL A 104 -9.64 36.57 -36.88
C VAL A 104 -9.34 37.30 -35.56
N LEU A 105 -10.06 37.00 -34.47
CA LEU A 105 -9.81 37.58 -33.15
C LEU A 105 -8.48 37.13 -32.51
N LEU A 106 -8.00 35.92 -32.82
CA LEU A 106 -6.68 35.43 -32.37
C LEU A 106 -5.51 36.02 -33.19
N SER A 107 -5.77 36.56 -34.37
CA SER A 107 -4.73 37.17 -35.21
C SER A 107 -4.46 38.64 -34.87
N ASP A 108 -5.40 39.33 -34.20
CA ASP A 108 -5.24 40.73 -33.74
C ASP A 108 -4.59 40.87 -32.34
N ALA A 109 -4.43 39.77 -31.59
CA ALA A 109 -3.76 39.78 -30.28
C ALA A 109 -2.22 39.57 -30.36
N ARG A 110 -1.65 39.44 -31.56
CA ARG A 110 -0.19 39.35 -31.79
C ARG A 110 0.35 40.63 -32.41
N ASN A 111 0.23 41.74 -31.70
CA ASN A 111 1.01 42.93 -32.02
C ASN A 111 1.22 43.79 -30.76
N PHE A 112 2.17 43.39 -29.91
CA PHE A 112 2.71 44.27 -28.88
C PHE A 112 4.18 43.91 -28.62
N GLY A 113 5.08 44.83 -29.00
CA GLY A 113 6.37 45.04 -28.34
C GLY A 113 7.61 44.33 -28.91
N GLN A 114 8.16 44.85 -30.01
CA GLN A 114 9.61 44.80 -30.27
C GLN A 114 10.28 45.98 -29.53
N VAL A 115 11.28 45.69 -28.69
CA VAL A 115 12.23 46.66 -28.09
C VAL A 115 13.63 46.02 -28.18
N PRO A 116 14.70 46.77 -28.51
CA PRO A 116 15.86 46.21 -29.21
C PRO A 116 16.91 45.54 -28.30
N LEU A 117 17.59 44.54 -28.86
CA LEU A 117 18.78 43.90 -28.33
C LEU A 117 19.97 44.88 -28.31
N LEU A 118 20.46 45.17 -27.11
CA LEU A 118 21.77 45.81 -26.90
C LEU A 118 22.66 44.78 -26.18
N GLY A 119 23.70 44.36 -26.88
CA GLY A 119 24.62 43.33 -26.43
C GLY A 119 25.34 43.69 -25.13
N ARG A 120 25.39 42.74 -24.21
CA ARG A 120 26.40 42.67 -23.16
C ARG A 120 26.89 41.24 -23.01
N THR A 121 28.11 41.03 -23.46
CA THR A 121 28.99 39.93 -23.07
C THR A 121 29.27 40.06 -21.57
N ILE A 122 28.83 39.11 -20.75
CA ILE A 122 29.40 38.87 -19.41
C ILE A 122 29.45 37.36 -19.20
N GLN A 123 30.63 36.94 -18.75
CA GLN A 123 31.13 35.60 -18.50
C GLN A 123 30.16 34.71 -17.72
N SER A 124 30.10 33.43 -18.10
CA SER A 124 30.30 32.25 -17.25
C SER A 124 30.16 32.50 -15.74
N TRP A 125 29.03 32.13 -15.17
CA TRP A 125 28.91 31.81 -13.74
C TRP A 125 28.50 30.35 -13.61
N SER A 126 29.17 29.71 -12.66
CA SER A 126 29.08 28.33 -12.24
C SER A 126 27.66 27.82 -12.13
N GLU A 127 27.46 26.57 -12.53
CA GLU A 127 26.32 25.74 -12.15
C GLU A 127 26.38 25.52 -10.63
N ASP A 128 25.87 26.50 -9.88
CA ASP A 128 25.40 26.24 -8.53
C ASP A 128 24.18 25.32 -8.67
N VAL A 129 24.26 24.16 -8.06
CA VAL A 129 23.12 23.24 -7.93
C VAL A 129 22.11 23.95 -7.05
N ASP A 130 21.19 24.67 -7.68
CA ASP A 130 20.09 25.32 -7.00
C ASP A 130 19.31 24.24 -6.23
N GLU A 131 19.35 24.34 -4.91
CA GLU A 131 18.35 23.74 -4.03
C GLU A 131 17.02 24.37 -4.46
N GLU A 132 16.27 23.69 -5.34
CA GLU A 132 15.11 24.24 -6.06
C GLU A 132 14.13 24.84 -5.03
N ALA A 133 14.16 26.17 -4.91
CA ALA A 133 13.39 26.87 -3.89
C ALA A 133 11.90 26.59 -4.09
N LEU A 134 11.19 26.30 -3.00
CA LEU A 134 9.74 26.05 -3.05
C LEU A 134 9.02 27.25 -3.69
N SER A 135 8.08 26.96 -4.59
CA SER A 135 7.22 27.98 -5.19
C SER A 135 6.34 28.65 -4.14
N ALA A 136 5.83 29.85 -4.44
CA ALA A 136 4.91 30.56 -3.55
C ALA A 136 3.66 29.71 -3.21
N GLU A 137 3.13 28.98 -4.18
CA GLU A 137 1.99 28.08 -4.00
C GLU A 137 2.34 26.91 -3.06
N GLN A 138 3.54 26.31 -3.21
CA GLN A 138 4.02 25.26 -2.31
C GLN A 138 4.17 25.80 -0.88
N ALA A 139 4.78 26.98 -0.73
CA ALA A 139 4.98 27.61 0.56
C ALA A 139 3.65 27.91 1.28
N GLU A 140 2.64 28.40 0.55
CA GLU A 140 1.30 28.67 1.08
C GLU A 140 0.59 27.38 1.52
N SER A 141 0.59 26.34 0.69
CA SER A 141 -0.03 25.05 1.04
C SER A 141 0.61 24.44 2.29
N LEU A 142 1.94 24.47 2.39
CA LEU A 142 2.67 24.01 3.57
C LEU A 142 2.34 24.86 4.81
N ALA A 143 2.27 26.19 4.68
CA ALA A 143 1.91 27.08 5.79
C ALA A 143 0.48 26.80 6.29
N ASN A 144 -0.48 26.60 5.39
CA ASN A 144 -1.83 26.21 5.75
C ASN A 144 -1.86 24.85 6.46
N GLN A 145 -1.12 23.87 5.95
CA GLN A 145 -1.02 22.56 6.60
C GLN A 145 -0.44 22.65 8.01
N ARG A 146 0.62 23.44 8.24
CA ARG A 146 1.16 23.67 9.59
C ARG A 146 0.10 24.17 10.57
N ARG A 147 -0.74 25.12 10.14
CA ARG A 147 -1.84 25.64 10.95
C ARG A 147 -2.88 24.55 11.27
N LEU A 148 -3.28 23.77 10.27
CA LEU A 148 -4.22 22.66 10.47
C LEU A 148 -3.69 21.61 11.45
N LEU A 149 -2.39 21.30 11.39
CA LEU A 149 -1.76 20.36 12.30
C LEU A 149 -1.68 20.91 13.73
N ALA A 150 -1.38 22.21 13.90
CA ALA A 150 -1.37 22.84 15.21
C ALA A 150 -2.75 22.79 15.88
N ASP A 151 -3.82 23.02 15.11
CA ASP A 151 -5.21 22.89 15.58
C ASP A 151 -5.58 21.44 15.90
N GLU A 152 -5.28 20.50 15.00
CA GLU A 152 -5.55 19.07 15.19
C GLU A 152 -4.84 18.48 16.43
N MET A 153 -3.67 19.03 16.78
CA MET A 153 -2.86 18.60 17.92
C MET A 153 -3.14 19.40 19.21
N LEU A 154 -4.10 20.32 19.21
CA LEU A 154 -4.47 21.09 20.39
C LEU A 154 -4.99 20.17 21.51
N GLY A 155 -4.38 20.26 22.69
CA GLY A 155 -4.73 19.40 23.83
C GLY A 155 -4.27 17.94 23.70
N TYR A 156 -3.45 17.62 22.69
CA TYR A 156 -2.86 16.29 22.55
C TYR A 156 -1.96 15.97 23.76
N ALA A 157 -2.15 14.78 24.35
CA ALA A 157 -1.40 14.35 25.52
C ALA A 157 -0.06 13.72 25.12
N TYR A 158 1.02 14.48 25.29
CA TYR A 158 2.41 14.00 25.13
C TYR A 158 2.85 13.18 26.37
N GLY A 159 3.89 12.35 26.22
CA GLY A 159 4.54 11.68 27.36
C GLY A 159 3.86 10.44 27.97
N ARG A 160 2.72 9.95 27.46
CA ARG A 160 1.96 8.84 28.07
C ARG A 160 2.67 7.46 28.14
N HIS A 161 3.85 7.32 27.54
CA HIS A 161 4.57 6.05 27.41
C HIS A 161 6.01 6.05 27.93
N GLY A 162 6.42 7.04 28.73
CA GLY A 162 7.78 7.11 29.27
C GLY A 162 8.83 7.58 28.26
N ASP A 163 8.38 8.17 27.14
CA ASP A 163 9.23 8.82 26.16
C ASP A 163 9.46 10.28 26.59
N ASN A 164 10.66 10.84 26.38
CA ASN A 164 11.01 12.26 26.65
C ASN A 164 10.38 13.22 25.62
N VAL A 165 9.10 13.03 25.32
CA VAL A 165 8.33 13.83 24.36
C VAL A 165 7.38 14.71 25.13
N SER A 166 7.59 16.02 25.06
CA SER A 166 6.85 17.04 25.81
C SER A 166 5.99 17.94 24.92
N SER A 167 6.35 18.06 23.64
CA SER A 167 5.71 18.97 22.69
C SER A 167 5.56 18.36 21.30
N LEU A 168 4.82 19.04 20.42
CA LEU A 168 4.73 18.70 19.01
C LEU A 168 6.10 18.78 18.31
N ALA A 169 6.90 19.80 18.65
CA ALA A 169 8.20 20.05 18.05
C ALA A 169 9.16 18.87 18.21
N ASP A 170 9.10 18.18 19.35
CA ASP A 170 9.90 16.99 19.64
C ASP A 170 9.63 15.82 18.67
N LEU A 171 8.49 15.84 17.96
CA LEU A 171 8.07 14.79 17.02
C LEU A 171 8.14 15.20 15.55
N VAL A 172 8.13 16.49 15.22
CA VAL A 172 8.00 16.96 13.82
C VAL A 172 9.37 17.04 13.14
N PRO A 173 9.63 16.25 12.06
CA PRO A 173 10.92 16.27 11.35
C PRO A 173 11.38 17.65 10.89
N GLU A 174 10.47 18.49 10.40
CA GLU A 174 10.79 19.85 9.96
C GLU A 174 11.42 20.70 11.07
N GLN A 175 11.05 20.44 12.33
CA GLN A 175 11.53 21.16 13.51
C GLN A 175 12.73 20.46 14.16
N GLY A 176 13.33 19.47 13.50
CA GLY A 176 14.39 18.62 14.06
C GLY A 176 13.90 17.53 15.02
N GLY A 177 12.58 17.38 15.16
CA GLY A 177 11.95 16.35 15.97
C GLY A 177 12.04 14.96 15.36
N THR A 178 11.69 13.95 16.17
CA THR A 178 11.69 12.55 15.77
C THR A 178 10.28 11.97 15.70
N PRO A 179 9.75 11.67 14.50
CA PRO A 179 8.38 11.20 14.38
C PRO A 179 8.25 9.76 14.86
N ARG A 180 7.04 9.40 15.30
CA ARG A 180 6.67 8.02 15.59
C ARG A 180 6.36 7.31 14.29
N ARG A 181 7.03 6.19 14.01
CA ARG A 181 6.88 5.47 12.74
C ARG A 181 6.36 4.06 12.98
N SER A 182 5.21 3.73 12.40
CA SER A 182 4.60 2.40 12.50
C SER A 182 4.58 1.74 11.12
N VAL A 183 5.23 0.59 10.98
CA VAL A 183 5.23 -0.20 9.74
C VAL A 183 4.45 -1.49 9.97
N VAL A 184 3.31 -1.63 9.31
CA VAL A 184 2.52 -2.86 9.31
C VAL A 184 3.05 -3.77 8.20
N LEU A 185 3.78 -4.81 8.58
CA LEU A 185 4.21 -5.88 7.68
C LEU A 185 3.21 -7.02 7.72
N THR A 186 2.85 -7.51 6.55
CA THR A 186 1.85 -8.56 6.39
C THR A 186 1.92 -9.10 4.96
N THR A 187 1.09 -10.09 4.65
CA THR A 187 0.75 -10.48 3.28
C THR A 187 -0.64 -9.97 2.87
N TRP A 188 -0.99 -10.01 1.57
CA TRP A 188 -2.28 -9.54 1.06
C TRP A 188 -3.46 -10.25 1.73
N ARG A 189 -4.57 -9.52 1.87
CA ARG A 189 -5.86 -10.01 2.41
C ARG A 189 -5.86 -10.41 3.90
N SER A 190 -4.88 -9.92 4.66
CA SER A 190 -4.76 -10.19 6.10
C SER A 190 -5.45 -9.17 7.00
N GLY A 191 -6.18 -8.20 6.44
CA GLY A 191 -6.86 -7.12 7.20
C GLY A 191 -5.99 -5.89 7.45
N SER A 192 -4.87 -5.75 6.73
CA SER A 192 -3.93 -4.64 6.91
C SER A 192 -4.48 -3.27 6.53
N THR A 193 -5.47 -3.19 5.64
CA THR A 193 -6.19 -1.92 5.38
C THR A 193 -6.92 -1.44 6.63
N PHE A 194 -7.69 -2.32 7.29
CA PHE A 194 -8.38 -1.97 8.55
C PHE A 194 -7.39 -1.51 9.63
N VAL A 195 -6.31 -2.26 9.85
CA VAL A 195 -5.27 -1.87 10.83
C VAL A 195 -4.63 -0.53 10.44
N GLY A 196 -4.34 -0.34 9.16
CA GLY A 196 -3.80 0.92 8.64
C GLY A 196 -4.74 2.11 8.85
N ASP A 197 -6.05 1.93 8.65
CA ASP A 197 -7.05 2.98 8.86
C ASP A 197 -7.19 3.34 10.34
N VAL A 198 -7.12 2.36 11.24
CA VAL A 198 -7.07 2.59 12.70
C VAL A 198 -5.81 3.36 13.10
N LEU A 199 -4.66 3.07 12.49
CA LEU A 199 -3.44 3.84 12.74
C LEU A 199 -3.53 5.26 12.15
N ASN A 200 -4.17 5.40 10.98
CA ASN A 200 -4.33 6.67 10.26
C ASN A 200 -5.42 7.58 10.86
N SER A 201 -6.27 7.04 11.75
CA SER A 201 -7.20 7.84 12.56
C SER A 201 -6.51 8.57 13.70
N HIS A 202 -5.23 8.28 13.96
CA HIS A 202 -4.43 9.07 14.89
C HIS A 202 -4.32 10.52 14.37
N PRO A 203 -4.39 11.54 15.26
CA PRO A 203 -4.14 12.92 14.88
C PRO A 203 -2.82 13.10 14.15
N ALA A 204 -2.78 13.96 13.14
CA ALA A 204 -1.57 14.37 12.45
C ALA A 204 -0.72 13.20 11.91
N SER A 205 -1.38 12.16 11.34
CA SER A 205 -0.68 11.03 10.73
C SER A 205 -0.48 11.18 9.21
N TRP A 206 0.74 10.93 8.77
CA TRP A 206 1.10 10.71 7.38
C TRP A 206 1.06 9.22 7.04
N TYR A 207 0.38 8.82 5.96
CA TYR A 207 0.17 7.41 5.66
C TYR A 207 0.73 7.02 4.30
N HIS A 208 1.58 6.00 4.28
CA HIS A 208 2.09 5.35 3.08
C HIS A 208 1.33 4.04 2.84
N TYR A 209 0.39 4.05 1.89
CA TYR A 209 -0.42 2.91 1.56
C TYR A 209 0.22 2.06 0.47
N GLU A 210 0.66 0.84 0.79
CA GLU A 210 1.26 -0.13 -0.13
C GLU A 210 2.33 0.45 -1.09
N PRO A 211 3.40 1.06 -0.57
CA PRO A 211 4.38 1.77 -1.40
C PRO A 211 5.19 0.89 -2.38
N LEU A 212 5.02 -0.44 -2.31
CA LEU A 212 5.67 -1.41 -3.19
C LEU A 212 4.71 -2.00 -4.23
N LEU A 213 3.55 -1.40 -4.44
CA LEU A 213 2.55 -1.90 -5.40
C LEU A 213 3.10 -2.00 -6.83
N ASP A 214 4.06 -1.15 -7.17
CA ASP A 214 4.75 -1.12 -8.46
C ASP A 214 5.58 -2.39 -8.76
N LEU A 215 5.81 -3.25 -7.76
CA LEU A 215 6.46 -4.54 -7.93
C LEU A 215 5.50 -5.67 -8.35
N ASP A 216 4.25 -5.34 -8.67
CA ASP A 216 3.21 -6.27 -9.11
C ASP A 216 2.82 -7.30 -8.02
N ILE A 217 2.26 -8.45 -8.40
CA ILE A 217 1.84 -9.55 -7.51
C ILE A 217 3.04 -10.43 -7.12
N VAL A 218 4.03 -9.81 -6.47
CA VAL A 218 5.27 -10.46 -6.02
C VAL A 218 5.50 -10.28 -4.52
N GLN A 219 5.91 -11.36 -3.84
CA GLN A 219 6.47 -11.35 -2.49
C GLN A 219 8.00 -11.24 -2.59
N VAL A 220 8.55 -10.12 -2.12
CA VAL A 220 9.98 -9.80 -2.15
C VAL A 220 10.71 -10.62 -1.09
N ARG A 221 11.27 -11.77 -1.49
CA ARG A 221 12.02 -12.68 -0.59
C ARG A 221 13.53 -12.42 -0.54
N GLY A 222 14.07 -11.68 -1.51
CA GLY A 222 15.49 -11.41 -1.63
C GLY A 222 15.84 -10.60 -2.89
N PRO A 223 17.13 -10.55 -3.27
CA PRO A 223 17.56 -9.97 -4.54
C PRO A 223 16.86 -10.62 -5.75
N PRO A 224 16.65 -9.88 -6.86
CA PRO A 224 17.11 -8.51 -7.09
C PRO A 224 16.17 -7.42 -6.52
N LEU A 225 14.97 -7.77 -6.08
CA LEU A 225 13.95 -6.79 -5.68
C LEU A 225 14.15 -6.23 -4.26
N ALA A 226 14.86 -6.94 -3.38
CA ALA A 226 15.04 -6.54 -1.99
C ALA A 226 15.67 -5.14 -1.85
N ASP A 227 16.71 -4.82 -2.63
CA ASP A 227 17.40 -3.54 -2.50
C ASP A 227 16.51 -2.38 -2.93
N ARG A 228 15.80 -2.52 -4.05
CA ARG A 228 14.82 -1.52 -4.51
C ARG A 228 13.70 -1.34 -3.49
N ALA A 229 13.12 -2.42 -2.99
CA ALA A 229 12.05 -2.35 -2.00
C ALA A 229 12.50 -1.65 -0.71
N GLN A 230 13.65 -2.06 -0.15
CA GLN A 230 14.19 -1.45 1.06
C GLN A 230 14.59 0.01 0.85
N PHE A 231 15.12 0.36 -0.33
CA PHE A 231 15.43 1.75 -0.70
C PHE A 231 14.17 2.61 -0.69
N THR A 232 13.12 2.21 -1.41
CA THR A 232 11.85 2.95 -1.46
C THR A 232 11.24 3.14 -0.07
N LEU A 233 11.16 2.07 0.74
CA LEU A 233 10.62 2.16 2.11
C LEU A 233 11.45 3.11 2.99
N LYS A 234 12.79 3.04 2.90
CA LYS A 234 13.68 3.94 3.64
C LYS A 234 13.49 5.40 3.25
N GLN A 235 13.43 5.69 1.95
CA GLN A 235 13.29 7.07 1.46
C GLN A 235 11.96 7.68 1.93
N LEU A 236 10.86 6.93 1.79
CA LEU A 236 9.54 7.35 2.25
C LEU A 236 9.49 7.59 3.78
N LEU A 237 10.06 6.70 4.59
CA LEU A 237 10.14 6.88 6.05
C LEU A 237 11.05 8.06 6.47
N ASN A 238 11.99 8.47 5.61
CA ASN A 238 12.78 9.68 5.79
C ASN A 238 12.10 10.94 5.22
N CYS A 239 10.87 10.83 4.70
CA CYS A 239 10.20 11.92 3.98
C CYS A 239 11.08 12.50 2.86
N ASN A 240 11.82 11.63 2.16
CA ASN A 240 12.61 12.00 1.01
C ASN A 240 11.99 11.36 -0.23
N TYR A 241 11.44 12.20 -1.11
CA TYR A 241 10.85 11.76 -2.37
C TYR A 241 11.80 11.96 -3.56
N THR A 242 12.95 12.59 -3.36
CA THR A 242 13.98 12.76 -4.40
C THR A 242 14.52 11.39 -4.83
N GLY A 243 14.58 11.16 -6.15
CA GLY A 243 15.01 9.88 -6.73
C GLY A 243 13.96 8.76 -6.61
N LEU A 244 12.72 9.07 -6.22
CA LEU A 244 11.58 8.14 -6.25
C LEU A 244 10.73 8.31 -7.52
N ASP A 245 11.33 8.69 -8.64
CA ASP A 245 10.63 9.02 -9.89
C ASP A 245 9.73 7.88 -10.37
N HIS A 246 10.21 6.63 -10.32
CA HIS A 246 9.39 5.47 -10.68
C HIS A 246 8.18 5.30 -9.76
N TYR A 247 8.35 5.49 -8.45
CA TYR A 247 7.26 5.37 -7.48
C TYR A 247 6.19 6.45 -7.72
N LEU A 248 6.62 7.69 -7.99
CA LEU A 248 5.74 8.81 -8.27
C LEU A 248 5.02 8.65 -9.61
N GLU A 249 5.73 8.24 -10.67
CA GLU A 249 5.15 8.02 -12.00
C GLU A 249 4.14 6.86 -12.00
N TYR A 250 4.43 5.80 -11.24
CA TYR A 250 3.45 4.73 -11.01
C TYR A 250 2.23 5.27 -10.24
N GLY A 251 2.46 6.10 -9.22
CA GLY A 251 1.45 6.74 -8.39
C GLY A 251 0.45 7.60 -9.17
N LYS A 252 0.91 8.38 -10.16
CA LYS A 252 0.05 9.20 -11.03
C LYS A 252 -1.03 8.38 -11.73
N LYS A 253 -0.70 7.15 -12.11
CA LYS A 253 -1.61 6.21 -12.78
C LYS A 253 -2.45 5.39 -11.79
N HIS A 254 -2.07 5.37 -10.51
CA HIS A 254 -2.65 4.56 -9.45
C HIS A 254 -2.93 5.42 -8.21
N VAL A 255 -3.69 6.50 -8.39
CA VAL A 255 -3.91 7.54 -7.37
C VAL A 255 -4.47 7.01 -6.05
N PHE A 256 -5.13 5.85 -6.05
CA PHE A 256 -5.61 5.20 -4.83
C PHE A 256 -4.49 4.86 -3.83
N LEU A 257 -3.22 4.79 -4.25
CA LEU A 257 -2.07 4.68 -3.35
C LEU A 257 -1.90 5.93 -2.47
N PHE A 258 -2.34 7.09 -2.96
CA PHE A 258 -2.18 8.39 -2.31
C PHE A 258 -3.47 8.86 -1.63
N THR A 259 -4.64 8.46 -2.13
CA THR A 259 -5.95 8.85 -1.55
C THR A 259 -6.15 8.38 -0.10
N HIS A 260 -5.48 7.31 0.31
CA HIS A 260 -5.51 6.84 1.70
C HIS A 260 -4.77 7.78 2.66
N ASN A 261 -3.86 8.62 2.16
CA ASN A 261 -3.28 9.71 2.93
C ASN A 261 -4.20 10.92 2.87
N ARG A 262 -5.25 10.93 3.69
CA ARG A 262 -6.30 11.97 3.68
C ARG A 262 -5.72 13.40 3.76
N ARG A 263 -4.71 13.64 4.60
CA ARG A 263 -4.13 14.99 4.77
C ARG A 263 -3.38 15.45 3.51
N LEU A 264 -2.61 14.56 2.88
CA LEU A 264 -1.99 14.85 1.59
C LEU A 264 -3.04 15.01 0.49
N TRP A 265 -4.00 14.08 0.41
CA TRP A 265 -4.95 14.03 -0.70
C TRP A 265 -5.83 15.27 -0.77
N LEU A 266 -6.22 15.84 0.38
CA LEU A 266 -6.92 17.13 0.42
C LEU A 266 -6.11 18.26 -0.24
N GLN A 267 -4.79 18.32 0.01
CA GLN A 267 -3.93 19.30 -0.66
C GLN A 267 -3.76 18.98 -2.14
N CYS A 268 -3.67 17.70 -2.51
CA CYS A 268 -3.59 17.29 -3.91
C CYS A 268 -4.85 17.62 -4.71
N GLU A 269 -6.03 17.55 -4.11
CA GLU A 269 -7.30 17.94 -4.75
C GLU A 269 -7.37 19.46 -4.94
N ALA A 270 -6.90 20.23 -3.95
CA ALA A 270 -6.85 21.69 -4.04
C ALA A 270 -5.74 22.18 -5.00
N HIS A 271 -4.61 21.47 -5.06
CA HIS A 271 -3.41 21.83 -5.80
C HIS A 271 -2.85 20.65 -6.62
N PRO A 272 -3.51 20.23 -7.71
CA PRO A 272 -3.14 19.02 -8.46
C PRO A 272 -1.70 19.01 -8.98
N ASN A 273 -1.18 20.19 -9.33
CA ASN A 273 0.17 20.35 -9.88
C ASN A 273 1.27 20.08 -8.83
N LEU A 274 0.95 20.17 -7.53
CA LEU A 274 1.92 19.97 -6.45
C LEU A 274 2.05 18.50 -6.03
N CYS A 275 0.98 17.71 -6.21
CA CYS A 275 0.85 16.36 -5.67
C CYS A 275 1.91 15.34 -6.13
N TRP A 276 2.69 15.68 -7.16
CA TRP A 276 3.69 14.81 -7.75
C TRP A 276 5.10 15.42 -7.78
N ARG A 277 5.30 16.57 -7.12
CA ARG A 277 6.62 17.20 -7.02
C ARG A 277 7.37 16.63 -5.80
N PRO A 278 8.55 16.01 -5.98
CA PRO A 278 9.33 15.44 -4.88
C PRO A 278 9.62 16.45 -3.77
N GLU A 279 9.90 17.70 -4.13
CA GLU A 279 10.25 18.78 -3.21
C GLU A 279 9.06 19.08 -2.28
N PHE A 280 7.86 19.21 -2.86
CA PHE A 280 6.62 19.43 -2.11
C PHE A 280 6.28 18.24 -1.22
N LEU A 281 6.29 17.02 -1.75
CA LEU A 281 5.95 15.81 -0.98
C LEU A 281 6.92 15.59 0.19
N SER A 282 8.20 15.87 -0.03
CA SER A 282 9.23 15.79 1.00
C SER A 282 8.98 16.82 2.11
N ALA A 283 8.74 18.08 1.74
CA ALA A 283 8.43 19.14 2.70
C ALA A 283 7.13 18.85 3.47
N MET A 284 6.07 18.44 2.77
CA MET A 284 4.77 18.13 3.34
C MET A 284 4.85 16.95 4.32
N CYS A 285 5.50 15.84 3.95
CA CYS A 285 5.68 14.69 4.82
C CYS A 285 6.40 15.05 6.13
N LYS A 286 7.40 15.95 6.06
CA LYS A 286 8.19 16.40 7.21
C LYS A 286 7.39 17.22 8.24
N LEU A 287 6.17 17.65 7.90
CA LEU A 287 5.28 18.34 8.84
C LEU A 287 4.64 17.40 9.87
N PHE A 288 4.60 16.10 9.60
CA PHE A 288 3.77 15.17 10.36
C PHE A 288 4.57 14.47 11.49
N PRO A 289 4.07 14.49 12.74
CA PRO A 289 4.71 13.84 13.90
C PRO A 289 4.55 12.31 13.92
N VAL A 290 3.64 11.76 13.12
CA VAL A 290 3.36 10.33 13.05
C VAL A 290 3.38 9.87 11.60
N GLN A 291 4.09 8.79 11.32
CA GLN A 291 4.08 8.12 10.02
C GLN A 291 3.61 6.68 10.17
N ASN A 292 2.67 6.29 9.32
CA ASN A 292 2.18 4.93 9.22
C ASN A 292 2.51 4.39 7.83
N MET A 293 2.84 3.12 7.74
CA MET A 293 3.17 2.48 6.47
C MET A 293 2.63 1.07 6.42
N LYS A 294 1.85 0.76 5.39
CA LYS A 294 1.30 -0.57 5.16
C LYS A 294 2.09 -1.27 4.06
N VAL A 295 2.75 -2.38 4.39
CA VAL A 295 3.61 -3.12 3.45
C VAL A 295 3.14 -4.57 3.37
N VAL A 296 2.68 -4.97 2.18
CA VAL A 296 2.08 -6.31 1.94
C VAL A 296 2.95 -7.25 1.09
N ARG A 297 4.12 -6.75 0.64
CA ARG A 297 5.01 -7.42 -0.34
C ARG A 297 6.39 -7.73 0.18
N LEU A 298 6.78 -7.24 1.36
CA LEU A 298 8.14 -7.43 1.90
C LEU A 298 8.13 -8.51 2.98
N ARG A 299 9.03 -9.49 2.86
CA ARG A 299 9.24 -10.49 3.91
C ARG A 299 9.93 -9.90 5.14
N VAL A 300 9.56 -10.37 6.33
CA VAL A 300 10.02 -9.79 7.62
C VAL A 300 11.54 -9.87 7.79
N SER A 301 12.20 -10.91 7.26
CA SER A 301 13.66 -11.03 7.32
C SER A 301 14.38 -9.85 6.68
N LEU A 302 13.81 -9.25 5.62
CA LEU A 302 14.38 -8.09 4.93
C LEU A 302 14.13 -6.78 5.68
N ALA A 303 13.19 -6.75 6.62
CA ALA A 303 12.87 -5.55 7.37
C ALA A 303 13.96 -5.19 8.40
N GLU A 304 14.88 -6.11 8.69
CA GLU A 304 16.05 -5.85 9.53
C GLU A 304 16.85 -4.63 9.03
N LYS A 305 16.93 -4.39 7.72
CA LYS A 305 17.64 -3.23 7.15
C LYS A 305 17.03 -1.91 7.63
N LEU A 306 15.71 -1.84 7.82
CA LEU A 306 15.02 -0.68 8.36
C LEU A 306 15.25 -0.54 9.87
N LEU A 307 15.22 -1.66 10.61
CA LEU A 307 15.45 -1.70 12.06
C LEU A 307 16.89 -1.37 12.45
N LYS A 308 17.88 -1.67 11.60
CA LYS A 308 19.28 -1.34 11.84
C LYS A 308 19.62 0.10 11.46
N ASP A 309 18.82 0.72 10.59
CA ASP A 309 19.11 2.05 10.07
C ASP A 309 18.97 3.10 11.17
N LYS A 310 20.05 3.88 11.37
CA LYS A 310 20.12 4.97 12.35
C LYS A 310 19.42 6.24 11.87
N SER A 311 19.24 6.42 10.56
CA SER A 311 18.44 7.52 9.99
C SER A 311 16.95 7.36 10.27
N LEU A 312 16.52 6.16 10.70
CA LEU A 312 15.13 5.83 11.00
C LEU A 312 14.91 5.60 12.51
N PRO A 313 15.09 6.62 13.37
CA PRO A 313 14.77 6.49 14.78
C PRO A 313 13.26 6.26 14.96
N ASN A 314 12.88 5.59 16.05
CA ASN A 314 11.50 5.33 16.44
C ASN A 314 10.62 4.61 15.39
N VAL A 315 11.23 3.83 14.47
CA VAL A 315 10.49 2.85 13.66
C VAL A 315 10.13 1.65 14.52
N ARG A 316 8.83 1.34 14.52
CA ARG A 316 8.23 0.15 15.10
C ARG A 316 7.61 -0.71 14.02
N ILE A 317 7.94 -2.00 14.01
CA ILE A 317 7.36 -2.95 13.06
C ILE A 317 6.28 -3.80 13.74
N LEU A 318 5.07 -3.78 13.17
CA LEU A 318 3.97 -4.67 13.54
C LEU A 318 3.83 -5.77 12.48
N LEU A 319 4.15 -7.01 12.84
CA LEU A 319 3.80 -8.17 12.01
C LEU A 319 2.33 -8.53 12.24
N LEU A 320 1.49 -8.34 11.21
CA LEU A 320 0.10 -8.75 11.21
C LEU A 320 -0.05 -10.10 10.49
N VAL A 321 -0.58 -11.10 11.20
CA VAL A 321 -0.85 -12.44 10.67
C VAL A 321 -2.35 -12.74 10.78
N ARG A 322 -2.92 -13.23 9.68
CA ARG A 322 -4.28 -13.76 9.62
C ARG A 322 -4.22 -15.26 9.33
N ASP A 323 -5.20 -16.01 9.81
CA ASP A 323 -5.39 -17.42 9.46
C ASP A 323 -5.28 -17.64 7.93
N PRO A 324 -4.38 -18.52 7.46
CA PRO A 324 -4.12 -18.70 6.03
C PRO A 324 -5.37 -19.18 5.26
N ARG A 325 -6.27 -19.94 5.89
CA ARG A 325 -7.51 -20.40 5.23
C ARG A 325 -8.41 -19.21 4.89
N GLY A 326 -8.57 -18.28 5.84
CA GLY A 326 -9.33 -17.05 5.63
C GLY A 326 -8.67 -16.12 4.60
N THR A 327 -7.34 -16.04 4.62
CA THR A 327 -6.56 -15.30 3.62
C THR A 327 -6.75 -15.87 2.22
N MET A 328 -6.57 -17.19 2.04
CA MET A 328 -6.74 -17.87 0.76
C MET A 328 -8.17 -17.79 0.24
N GLN A 329 -9.17 -17.98 1.11
CA GLN A 329 -10.56 -17.84 0.70
C GLN A 329 -10.86 -16.42 0.20
N SER A 330 -10.30 -15.39 0.84
CA SER A 330 -10.47 -14.01 0.34
C SER A 330 -9.74 -13.75 -0.98
N ARG A 331 -8.63 -14.44 -1.25
CA ARG A 331 -7.78 -14.27 -2.44
C ARG A 331 -8.39 -14.89 -3.69
N ARG A 332 -9.04 -16.05 -3.54
CA ARG A 332 -9.75 -16.74 -4.63
C ARG A 332 -10.82 -15.89 -5.35
N HIS A 333 -11.34 -14.87 -4.68
CA HIS A 333 -12.37 -13.96 -5.20
C HIS A 333 -11.80 -12.60 -5.66
N ARG A 334 -10.53 -12.55 -6.10
CA ARG A 334 -9.88 -11.32 -6.57
C ARG A 334 -9.32 -11.56 -7.95
N ASP A 335 -9.67 -10.73 -8.92
CA ASP A 335 -9.29 -10.96 -10.32
C ASP A 335 -7.77 -10.97 -10.56
N TRP A 336 -7.01 -10.30 -9.69
CA TRP A 336 -5.55 -10.20 -9.79
C TRP A 336 -4.78 -11.34 -9.10
N CYS A 337 -5.44 -12.22 -8.33
CA CYS A 337 -4.73 -13.22 -7.53
C CYS A 337 -4.63 -14.61 -8.19
N PRO A 338 -5.73 -15.22 -8.69
CA PRO A 338 -5.69 -16.52 -9.36
C PRO A 338 -4.62 -16.57 -10.45
N GLY A 339 -3.86 -17.66 -10.46
CA GLY A 339 -2.76 -17.86 -11.42
C GLY A 339 -1.44 -17.18 -11.05
N ASN A 340 -1.39 -16.31 -10.03
CA ASN A 340 -0.15 -15.74 -9.51
C ASN A 340 0.35 -16.56 -8.30
N PRO A 341 1.45 -17.33 -8.39
CA PRO A 341 1.87 -18.25 -7.33
C PRO A 341 2.09 -17.58 -5.97
N ASP A 342 2.69 -16.38 -5.95
CA ASP A 342 2.93 -15.64 -4.71
C ASP A 342 1.64 -15.22 -3.98
N CYS A 343 0.53 -15.17 -4.69
CA CYS A 343 -0.77 -14.88 -4.12
C CYS A 343 -1.62 -16.14 -3.90
N ASP A 344 -1.69 -17.02 -4.89
CA ASP A 344 -2.69 -18.09 -4.99
C ASP A 344 -2.19 -19.46 -4.49
N ASP A 345 -0.88 -19.64 -4.29
CA ASP A 345 -0.35 -20.90 -3.77
C ASP A 345 -0.42 -20.96 -2.23
N PRO A 346 -1.25 -21.86 -1.64
CA PRO A 346 -1.35 -21.99 -0.20
C PRO A 346 -0.07 -22.54 0.45
N ALA A 347 0.74 -23.32 -0.27
CA ALA A 347 2.01 -23.85 0.25
C ALA A 347 3.04 -22.72 0.39
N LEU A 348 3.16 -21.86 -0.63
CA LEU A 348 4.02 -20.67 -0.56
C LEU A 348 3.55 -19.73 0.55
N LEU A 349 2.25 -19.43 0.66
CA LEU A 349 1.72 -18.62 1.75
C LEU A 349 2.07 -19.21 3.12
N CYS A 350 1.85 -20.51 3.34
CA CYS A 350 2.13 -21.14 4.63
C CYS A 350 3.63 -21.11 4.97
N ALA A 351 4.49 -21.41 4.00
CA ALA A 351 5.94 -21.35 4.18
C ALA A 351 6.39 -19.93 4.54
N ASP A 352 5.86 -18.94 3.84
CA ASP A 352 6.08 -17.53 4.12
C ASP A 352 5.59 -17.17 5.55
N LEU A 353 4.36 -17.47 5.94
CA LEU A 353 3.89 -17.13 7.29
C LEU A 353 4.77 -17.74 8.40
N ALA A 354 5.24 -18.97 8.23
CA ALA A 354 6.17 -19.60 9.16
C ALA A 354 7.53 -18.87 9.19
N ASN A 355 8.10 -18.56 8.03
CA ASN A 355 9.37 -17.84 7.91
C ASN A 355 9.30 -16.43 8.53
N ASP A 356 8.19 -15.71 8.35
CA ASP A 356 7.97 -14.40 8.97
C ASP A 356 7.89 -14.50 10.49
N TYR A 357 7.22 -15.52 11.02
CA TYR A 357 7.14 -15.75 12.45
C TYR A 357 8.54 -15.95 13.05
N TYR A 358 9.34 -16.85 12.48
CA TYR A 358 10.71 -17.09 12.98
C TYR A 358 11.60 -15.85 12.86
N ALA A 359 11.49 -15.11 11.75
CA ALA A 359 12.19 -13.85 11.58
C ALA A 359 11.75 -12.79 12.62
N ALA A 360 10.46 -12.65 12.88
CA ALA A 360 9.94 -11.71 13.87
C ALA A 360 10.39 -12.07 15.30
N VAL A 361 10.41 -13.36 15.66
CA VAL A 361 10.96 -13.80 16.95
C VAL A 361 12.44 -13.44 17.09
N LYS A 362 13.24 -13.62 16.03
CA LYS A 362 14.66 -13.24 16.03
C LYS A 362 14.83 -11.72 16.13
N LEU A 363 14.08 -10.95 15.35
CA LEU A 363 14.20 -9.50 15.29
C LEU A 363 13.70 -8.81 16.56
N SER A 364 12.60 -9.27 17.16
CA SER A 364 12.09 -8.74 18.43
C SER A 364 13.07 -8.93 19.59
N ARG A 365 13.87 -10.01 19.59
CA ARG A 365 14.96 -10.19 20.56
C ARG A 365 16.15 -9.26 20.29
N LYS A 366 16.45 -9.01 19.01
CA LYS A 366 17.59 -8.20 18.59
C LYS A 366 17.33 -6.69 18.69
N TYR A 367 16.09 -6.27 18.50
CA TYR A 367 15.64 -4.88 18.51
C TYR A 367 14.37 -4.74 19.38
N PRO A 368 14.45 -4.95 20.71
CA PRO A 368 13.28 -5.09 21.58
C PRO A 368 12.38 -3.84 21.68
N ASP A 369 12.90 -2.67 21.33
CA ASP A 369 12.19 -1.39 21.39
C ASP A 369 11.75 -0.87 20.00
N ARG A 370 11.89 -1.69 18.93
CA ARG A 370 11.65 -1.33 17.52
C ARG A 370 10.85 -2.38 16.76
#